data_AF-A0A937NCR0-F1
#
_entry.id   AF-A0A937NCR0-F1
#
_cell.length_a   1.000
_cell.length_b   1.000
_cell.length_c   1.000
_cell.angle_alpha   90.00
_cell.angle_beta   90.00
_cell.angle_gamma   90.00
#
_symmetry.space_group_name_H-M   'P 1'
#
loop_
_entity.id
_entity.type
_entity.pdbx_description
1 polymer ?
#
loop_
_entity_poly.entity_id
_entity_poly.type
_entity_poly.pdbx_seq_one_letter_code
_entity_poly.pdbx_strand_id
1 'polypeptide(L)'
;QVGEFRQLLLSELSRSDWDSVELSKTMGQFVDAAGKEAPPRRARLNRLIGYTAQFYEQLMRSLSGGAVHGDAELVRAVRAAQSTWPGDAETAAACLERCLEAEGQVLANANQATLVQCWLDELATTTRTGCPVAA
;
A
#
# COMPACT_ATOMS: atom_id res chain seq x y z
N GLN A 1 13.15 10.08 7.87
CA GLN A 1 11.81 9.76 8.41
C GLN A 1 10.80 9.37 7.33
N VAL A 2 10.22 10.28 6.52
CA VAL A 2 9.20 9.87 5.51
C VAL A 2 9.81 9.11 4.33
N GLY A 3 10.95 9.57 3.80
CA GLY A 3 11.63 8.88 2.69
C GLY A 3 12.11 7.48 3.06
N GLU A 4 12.71 7.32 4.25
CA GLU A 4 13.14 6.01 4.77
C GLU A 4 11.96 5.06 4.98
N PHE A 5 10.82 5.56 5.50
CA PHE A 5 9.64 4.74 5.65
C PHE A 5 9.06 4.34 4.28
N ARG A 6 9.08 5.24 3.30
CA ARG A 6 8.67 4.91 1.93
C ARG A 6 9.53 3.78 1.34
N GLN A 7 10.84 3.80 1.58
CA GLN A 7 11.75 2.72 1.15
C GLN A 7 11.37 1.39 1.78
N LEU A 8 11.12 1.37 3.09
CA LEU A 8 10.65 0.18 3.79
C LEU A 8 9.31 -0.31 3.22
N LEU A 9 8.35 0.59 3.05
CA LEU A 9 7.03 0.28 2.51
C LEU A 9 7.13 -0.33 1.11
N LEU A 10 7.88 0.28 0.20
CA LEU A 10 8.07 -0.23 -1.17
C LEU A 10 8.83 -1.56 -1.19
N SER A 11 9.77 -1.75 -0.26
CA SER A 11 10.46 -3.03 -0.10
C SER A 11 9.49 -4.14 0.32
N GLU A 12 8.63 -3.90 1.32
CA GLU A 12 7.64 -4.89 1.76
C GLU A 12 6.61 -5.19 0.67
N LEU A 13 6.04 -4.16 0.04
CA LEU A 13 5.06 -4.32 -1.04
C LEU A 13 5.62 -5.04 -2.27
N SER A 14 6.95 -5.03 -2.46
CA SER A 14 7.59 -5.76 -3.56
C SER A 14 7.58 -7.28 -3.39
N ARG A 15 7.29 -7.76 -2.17
CA ARG A 15 7.20 -9.19 -1.84
C ARG A 15 5.79 -9.70 -2.11
N SER A 16 5.63 -10.98 -2.39
CA SER A 16 4.29 -11.61 -2.51
C SER A 16 3.75 -12.14 -1.18
N ASP A 17 4.58 -12.20 -0.13
CA ASP A 17 4.30 -12.85 1.16
C ASP A 17 4.55 -11.95 2.39
N TRP A 18 4.50 -10.62 2.22
CA TRP A 18 4.78 -9.68 3.30
C TRP A 18 3.82 -9.82 4.49
N ASP A 19 4.33 -9.51 5.68
CA ASP A 19 3.62 -9.66 6.95
C ASP A 19 2.74 -8.42 7.23
N SER A 20 1.42 -8.59 7.03
CA SER A 20 0.44 -7.50 7.24
C SER A 20 0.41 -7.01 8.68
N VAL A 21 0.67 -7.90 9.66
CA VAL A 21 0.61 -7.57 11.09
C VAL A 21 1.81 -6.72 11.49
N GLU A 22 3.02 -7.14 11.13
CA GLU A 22 4.23 -6.38 11.43
C GLU A 22 4.29 -5.05 10.66
N LEU A 23 3.85 -5.02 9.40
CA LEU A 23 3.76 -3.78 8.64
C LEU A 23 2.70 -2.82 9.24
N SER A 24 1.55 -3.33 9.70
CA SER A 24 0.52 -2.52 10.37
C SER A 24 1.04 -1.87 11.64
N LYS A 25 1.77 -2.63 12.46
CA LYS A 25 2.40 -2.12 13.68
C LYS A 25 3.42 -1.03 13.38
N THR A 26 4.29 -1.29 12.40
CA THR A 26 5.34 -0.35 11.97
C THR A 26 4.74 0.93 11.41
N MET A 27 3.69 0.80 10.59
CA MET A 27 2.95 1.93 10.03
C MET A 27 2.21 2.74 11.10
N GLY A 28 1.53 2.07 12.04
CA GLY A 28 0.85 2.73 13.15
C GLY A 28 1.80 3.57 14.00
N GLN A 29 2.95 3.01 14.39
CA GLN A 29 3.99 3.75 15.13
C GLN A 29 4.49 4.97 14.35
N PHE A 30 4.70 4.82 13.04
CA PHE A 30 5.12 5.93 12.19
C PHE A 30 4.06 7.02 12.06
N VAL A 31 2.78 6.64 11.95
CA VAL A 31 1.64 7.57 11.92
C VAL A 31 1.52 8.32 13.25
N ASP A 32 1.60 7.61 14.37
CA ASP A 32 1.51 8.20 15.71
C ASP A 32 2.66 9.18 16.00
N ALA A 33 3.84 8.94 15.44
CA ALA A 33 4.96 9.88 15.51
C ALA A 33 4.71 11.20 14.77
N ALA A 34 3.56 11.39 14.10
CA ALA A 34 3.20 12.67 13.45
C ALA A 34 2.74 13.73 14.44
N GLY A 35 2.33 13.32 15.64
CA GLY A 35 1.84 14.21 16.67
C GLY A 35 0.66 13.62 17.43
N LYS A 36 0.32 14.25 18.56
CA LYS A 36 -0.78 13.79 19.43
C LYS A 36 -2.17 14.10 18.89
N GLU A 37 -2.26 15.02 17.94
CA GLU A 37 -3.53 15.44 17.35
C GLU A 37 -3.93 14.56 16.15
N ALA A 38 -5.23 14.43 15.90
CA ALA A 38 -5.74 13.61 14.79
C ALA A 38 -5.37 14.13 13.37
N PRO A 39 -5.38 15.45 13.06
CA PRO A 39 -5.10 15.94 11.71
C PRO A 39 -3.69 15.61 11.18
N PRO A 40 -2.58 15.80 11.94
CA PRO A 40 -1.24 15.41 11.50
C PRO A 40 -1.10 13.91 11.21
N ARG A 41 -1.75 13.07 12.04
CA ARG A 41 -1.74 11.61 11.85
C ARG A 41 -2.50 11.20 10.59
N ARG A 42 -3.69 11.77 10.36
CA ARG A 42 -4.46 11.54 9.11
C ARG A 42 -3.68 11.97 7.88
N ALA A 43 -3.04 13.14 7.91
CA ALA A 43 -2.22 13.62 6.80
C ALA A 43 -1.05 12.68 6.50
N ARG A 44 -0.41 12.13 7.54
CA ARG A 44 0.67 11.14 7.39
C ARG A 44 0.15 9.82 6.84
N LEU A 45 -0.96 9.31 7.35
CA LEU A 45 -1.59 8.08 6.86
C LEU A 45 -2.01 8.22 5.38
N ASN A 46 -2.68 9.31 5.01
CA ASN A 46 -3.04 9.57 3.60
C ASN A 46 -1.83 9.59 2.68
N ARG A 47 -0.71 10.19 3.12
CA ARG A 47 0.53 10.16 2.33
C ARG A 47 1.05 8.74 2.12
N LEU A 48 0.95 7.87 3.13
CA LEU A 48 1.37 6.47 3.00
C LEU A 48 0.43 5.66 2.10
N ILE A 49 -0.88 5.84 2.25
CA ILE A 49 -1.87 5.24 1.36
C ILE A 49 -1.60 5.66 -0.08
N GLY A 50 -1.32 6.94 -0.33
CA GLY A 50 -0.97 7.43 -1.66
C GLY A 50 0.31 6.80 -2.23
N TYR A 51 1.32 6.50 -1.41
CA TYR A 51 2.50 5.75 -1.88
C TYR A 51 2.17 4.30 -2.25
N THR A 52 1.34 3.63 -1.44
CA THR A 52 0.87 2.27 -1.73
C THR A 52 -0.01 2.25 -3.00
N ALA A 53 -0.91 3.22 -3.16
CA ALA A 53 -1.72 3.37 -4.36
C ALA A 53 -0.84 3.57 -5.60
N GLN A 54 0.16 4.47 -5.53
CA GLN A 54 1.10 4.69 -6.62
C GLN A 54 1.86 3.41 -7.01
N PHE A 55 2.25 2.59 -6.03
CA PHE A 55 2.87 1.30 -6.28
C PHE A 55 1.95 0.36 -7.08
N TYR A 56 0.71 0.15 -6.63
CA TYR A 56 -0.23 -0.75 -7.30
C TYR A 56 -0.67 -0.21 -8.67
N GLU A 57 -0.82 1.10 -8.84
CA GLU A 57 -1.08 1.73 -10.14
C GLU A 57 0.03 1.39 -11.15
N GLN A 58 1.29 1.55 -10.74
CA GLN A 58 2.42 1.27 -11.61
C GLN A 58 2.61 -0.23 -11.86
N LEU A 59 2.29 -1.08 -10.87
CA LEU A 59 2.30 -2.54 -11.04
C LEU A 59 1.24 -3.00 -12.03
N MET A 60 0.00 -2.55 -11.87
CA MET A 60 -1.10 -2.79 -12.82
C MET A 60 -0.67 -2.37 -14.23
N ARG A 61 -0.16 -1.13 -14.39
CA ARG A 61 0.33 -0.64 -15.68
C ARG A 61 1.40 -1.54 -16.29
N SER A 62 2.35 -2.01 -15.49
CA SER A 62 3.42 -2.91 -15.94
C SER A 62 2.89 -4.27 -16.38
N LEU A 63 1.93 -4.84 -15.64
CA LEU A 63 1.28 -6.10 -15.95
C LEU A 63 0.43 -6.01 -17.23
N SER A 64 -0.12 -4.83 -17.54
CA SER A 64 -0.78 -4.54 -18.81
C SER A 64 0.18 -4.25 -19.98
N GLY A 65 1.50 -4.40 -19.79
CA GLY A 65 2.52 -4.15 -20.82
C GLY A 65 2.93 -2.68 -20.99
N GLY A 66 2.47 -1.79 -20.12
CA GLY A 66 2.86 -0.38 -20.10
C GLY A 66 4.22 -0.15 -19.44
N ALA A 67 4.86 0.98 -19.74
CA ALA A 67 6.07 1.39 -19.05
C ALA A 67 5.77 1.84 -17.60
N VAL A 68 6.65 1.46 -16.68
CA VAL A 68 6.63 1.91 -15.28
C VAL A 68 7.20 3.33 -15.20
N HIS A 69 6.49 4.24 -14.52
CA HIS A 69 6.89 5.63 -14.32
C HIS A 69 7.11 5.93 -12.83
N GLY A 70 7.92 6.96 -12.55
CA GLY A 70 8.21 7.43 -11.20
C GLY A 70 9.71 7.52 -10.93
N ASP A 71 10.06 7.70 -9.66
CA ASP A 71 11.45 7.68 -9.23
C ASP A 71 12.07 6.28 -9.27
N ALA A 72 13.40 6.21 -9.19
CA ALA A 72 14.15 4.97 -9.32
C ALA A 72 13.80 3.94 -8.22
N GLU A 73 13.33 4.37 -7.06
CA GLU A 73 12.95 3.49 -5.96
C GLU A 73 11.63 2.79 -6.24
N LEU A 74 10.62 3.54 -6.67
CA LEU A 74 9.34 3.00 -7.12
C LEU A 74 9.52 2.06 -8.30
N VAL A 75 10.27 2.49 -9.32
CA VAL A 75 10.52 1.67 -10.52
C VAL A 75 11.17 0.35 -10.16
N ARG A 76 12.14 0.35 -9.23
CA ARG A 76 12.80 -0.89 -8.76
C ARG A 76 11.82 -1.80 -8.02
N ALA A 77 11.04 -1.25 -7.09
CA ALA A 77 10.08 -2.03 -6.31
C ALA A 77 9.01 -2.69 -7.21
N VAL A 78 8.45 -1.94 -8.16
CA VAL A 78 7.44 -2.44 -9.11
C VAL A 78 8.00 -3.54 -9.99
N ARG A 79 9.23 -3.39 -10.51
CA ARG A 79 9.89 -4.43 -11.31
C ARG A 79 10.17 -5.70 -10.51
N ALA A 80 10.58 -5.55 -9.25
CA ALA A 80 10.77 -6.69 -8.35
C ALA A 80 9.45 -7.43 -8.14
N ALA A 81 8.37 -6.71 -7.77
CA ALA A 81 7.04 -7.30 -7.62
C ALA A 81 6.55 -7.99 -8.89
N GLN A 82 6.69 -7.36 -10.05
CA GLN A 82 6.23 -7.92 -11.32
C GLN A 82 6.82 -9.32 -11.59
N SER A 83 8.06 -9.57 -11.16
CA SER A 83 8.72 -10.87 -11.37
C SER A 83 8.18 -12.00 -10.49
N THR A 84 7.52 -11.67 -9.39
CA THR A 84 7.01 -12.62 -8.39
C THR A 84 5.51 -12.46 -8.11
N TRP A 85 4.83 -11.59 -8.87
CA TRP A 85 3.42 -11.26 -8.67
C TRP A 85 2.55 -12.48 -8.99
N PRO A 86 1.72 -12.95 -8.05
CA PRO A 86 0.95 -14.18 -8.25
C PRO A 86 -0.37 -13.96 -8.99
N GLY A 87 -0.79 -12.71 -9.19
CA GLY A 87 -2.02 -12.34 -9.90
C GLY A 87 -1.77 -11.71 -11.26
N ASP A 88 -2.76 -10.99 -11.77
CA ASP A 88 -2.69 -10.23 -13.01
C ASP A 88 -2.92 -8.72 -12.77
N ALA A 89 -3.18 -7.99 -13.85
CA ALA A 89 -3.45 -6.56 -13.78
C ALA A 89 -4.75 -6.25 -13.01
N GLU A 90 -5.77 -7.11 -13.06
CA GLU A 90 -7.02 -6.95 -12.31
C GLU A 90 -6.78 -7.14 -10.81
N THR A 91 -5.93 -8.10 -10.42
CA THR A 91 -5.52 -8.24 -9.02
C THR A 91 -4.84 -6.97 -8.51
N ALA A 92 -3.94 -6.37 -9.31
CA ALA A 92 -3.27 -5.13 -8.94
C ALA A 92 -4.23 -3.93 -8.94
N ALA A 93 -5.22 -3.91 -9.84
CA ALA A 93 -6.29 -2.91 -9.86
C ALA A 93 -7.14 -2.97 -8.58
N ALA A 94 -7.52 -4.18 -8.13
CA ALA A 94 -8.26 -4.35 -6.88
C ALA A 94 -7.47 -3.82 -5.66
N CYS A 95 -6.15 -4.04 -5.61
CA CYS A 95 -5.31 -3.45 -4.57
C CYS A 95 -5.28 -1.91 -4.64
N LEU A 96 -5.25 -1.33 -5.84
CA LEU A 96 -5.33 0.12 -6.03
C LEU A 96 -6.68 0.68 -5.56
N GLU A 97 -7.79 0.08 -6.00
CA GLU A 97 -9.15 0.46 -5.59
C GLU A 97 -9.29 0.44 -4.06
N ARG A 98 -8.75 -0.61 -3.43
CA ARG A 98 -8.76 -0.72 -1.97
C ARG A 98 -7.97 0.39 -1.26
N CYS A 99 -6.90 0.89 -1.87
CA CYS A 99 -6.17 2.07 -1.37
C CYS A 99 -7.02 3.34 -1.50
N LEU A 100 -7.69 3.55 -2.64
CA LEU A 100 -8.57 4.71 -2.85
C LEU A 100 -9.74 4.73 -1.86
N GLU A 101 -10.31 3.56 -1.57
CA GLU A 101 -11.32 3.43 -0.51
C GLU A 101 -10.76 3.80 0.86
N ALA A 102 -9.54 3.34 1.19
CA ALA A 102 -8.88 3.69 2.44
C ALA A 102 -8.67 5.21 2.58
N GLU A 103 -8.30 5.93 1.51
CA GLU A 103 -8.21 7.39 1.52
C GLU A 103 -9.57 8.03 1.86
N GLY A 104 -10.65 7.53 1.26
CA GLY A 104 -12.02 7.95 1.59
C GLY A 104 -12.37 7.72 3.06
N GLN A 105 -11.99 6.57 3.62
CA GLN A 105 -12.20 6.23 5.03
C GLN A 105 -11.42 7.15 5.97
N VAL A 106 -10.20 7.57 5.61
CA VAL A 106 -9.45 8.60 6.38
C VAL A 106 -10.19 9.93 6.38
N LEU A 107 -10.71 10.36 5.22
CA LEU A 107 -11.48 11.62 5.10
C LEU A 107 -12.79 11.56 5.90
N ALA A 108 -13.42 10.39 5.96
CA ALA A 108 -14.59 10.13 6.79
C ALA A 108 -14.29 10.01 8.30
N ASN A 109 -13.04 10.24 8.72
CA ASN A 109 -12.58 10.12 10.11
C ASN A 109 -12.75 8.71 10.71
N ALA A 110 -12.55 7.66 9.91
CA ALA A 110 -12.49 6.30 10.41
C ALA A 110 -11.41 6.13 11.49
N ASN A 111 -11.59 5.13 12.35
CA ASN A 111 -10.58 4.79 13.35
C ASN A 111 -9.29 4.36 12.66
N GLN A 112 -8.21 5.14 12.82
CA GLN A 112 -6.96 4.94 12.08
C GLN A 112 -6.28 3.60 12.38
N ALA A 113 -6.31 3.14 13.63
CA ALA A 113 -5.67 1.89 14.00
C ALA A 113 -6.37 0.70 13.32
N THR A 114 -7.70 0.67 13.41
CA THR A 114 -8.53 -0.35 12.74
C THR A 114 -8.38 -0.27 11.23
N LEU A 115 -8.41 0.95 10.66
CA LEU A 115 -8.25 1.18 9.23
C LEU A 115 -6.93 0.61 8.71
N VAL A 116 -5.80 0.95 9.35
CA VAL A 116 -4.47 0.46 8.94
C VAL A 116 -4.42 -1.07 8.95
N GLN A 117 -4.94 -1.69 10.01
CA GLN A 117 -4.95 -3.15 10.15
C GLN A 117 -5.77 -3.83 9.05
N CYS A 118 -7.05 -3.44 8.89
CA CYS A 118 -7.93 -4.04 7.89
C CYS A 118 -7.41 -3.82 6.48
N TRP A 119 -6.99 -2.58 6.17
CA TRP A 119 -6.48 -2.23 4.85
C TRP A 119 -5.24 -3.05 4.45
N LEU A 120 -4.26 -3.16 5.33
CA LEU A 120 -3.05 -3.94 5.04
C LEU A 120 -3.32 -5.45 5.01
N ASP A 121 -4.23 -5.95 5.84
CA ASP A 121 -4.59 -7.37 5.82
C ASP A 121 -5.28 -7.79 4.52
N GLU A 122 -6.21 -6.95 4.02
CA GLU A 122 -6.86 -7.16 2.72
C GLU A 122 -5.86 -7.09 1.57
N LEU A 123 -4.97 -6.08 1.56
CA LEU A 123 -3.92 -5.98 0.54
C LEU A 123 -2.98 -7.19 0.55
N ALA A 124 -2.55 -7.66 1.73
CA ALA A 124 -1.70 -8.83 1.85
C ALA A 124 -2.42 -10.09 1.39
N THR A 125 -3.70 -10.22 1.72
CA THR A 125 -4.53 -11.35 1.31
C THR A 125 -4.66 -11.40 -0.21
N THR A 126 -5.09 -10.30 -0.85
CA THR A 126 -5.20 -10.21 -2.31
C THR A 126 -3.86 -10.42 -3.01
N THR A 127 -2.79 -9.82 -2.47
CA THR A 127 -1.42 -10.01 -2.99
C THR A 127 -0.99 -11.46 -2.92
N ARG A 128 -1.30 -12.18 -1.83
CA ARG A 128 -0.86 -13.57 -1.64
C ARG A 128 -1.68 -14.57 -2.44
N THR A 129 -2.98 -14.37 -2.55
CA THR A 129 -3.89 -15.29 -3.25
C THR A 129 -3.91 -15.05 -4.75
N GLY A 130 -3.48 -13.88 -5.22
CA GLY A 130 -3.65 -13.46 -6.61
C GLY A 130 -5.12 -13.16 -6.97
N CYS A 131 -6.03 -13.21 -5.99
CA CYS A 131 -7.46 -13.10 -6.19
C CYS A 131 -8.01 -11.95 -5.33
N PRO A 132 -8.78 -11.02 -5.91
CA PRO A 132 -9.50 -10.02 -5.12
C PRO A 132 -10.35 -10.70 -4.05
N VAL A 133 -10.29 -10.19 -2.81
CA VAL A 133 -11.22 -10.65 -1.77
C VAL A 133 -12.62 -10.21 -2.19
N ALA A 134 -13.57 -11.14 -2.27
CA ALA A 134 -14.95 -10.79 -2.61
C ALA A 134 -15.50 -9.81 -1.56
N ALA A 135 -16.03 -8.67 -2.03
CA ALA A 135 -16.69 -7.66 -1.22
C ALA A 135 -18.00 -8.18 -0.59
#